data_AF-A0A2M8C3H8-F1
#
_entry.id   AF-A0A2M8C3H8-F1
#
_cell.length_a   1.000
_cell.length_b   1.000
_cell.length_c   1.000
_cell.angle_alpha   90.00
_cell.angle_beta   90.00
_cell.angle_gamma   90.00
#
_symmetry.space_group_name_H-M   'P 1'
#
loop_
_entity.id
_entity.type
_entity.pdbx_description
1 polymer ?
#
loop_
_entity_poly.entity_id
_entity_poly.type
_entity_poly.pdbx_seq_one_letter_code
_entity_poly.pdbx_strand_id
1 'polypeptide(L)'
;MNSAKYFCQNCKRELKSNQEPCPSCGFKMVFSSDEGQGRESLELRQKQKGFKKFMKEIISGWFPSRNKERFPEGVEKIRVIDKEKDWYREKVKDVKTSEITRNIEQPLRQHNYKYEKIIKRRN
;
A
#
# COMPACT_ATOMS: atom_id res chain seq x y z
N MET A 1 -23.04 0.41 9.20
CA MET A 1 -22.81 -0.54 10.30
C MET A 1 -22.58 -1.90 9.69
N ASN A 2 -21.33 -2.37 9.61
CA ASN A 2 -21.04 -3.72 9.12
C ASN A 2 -21.50 -4.69 10.22
N SER A 3 -22.43 -5.57 9.88
CA SER A 3 -22.91 -6.59 10.81
C SER A 3 -21.94 -7.76 10.75
N ALA A 4 -21.14 -7.96 11.80
CA ALA A 4 -20.28 -9.12 11.92
C ALA A 4 -21.12 -10.40 11.83
N LYS A 5 -20.81 -11.28 10.88
CA LYS A 5 -21.47 -12.58 10.75
C LYS A 5 -20.66 -13.64 11.48
N TYR A 6 -21.34 -14.47 12.25
CA TYR A 6 -20.72 -15.52 13.07
C TYR A 6 -21.01 -16.87 12.44
N PHE A 7 -20.02 -17.76 12.42
CA PHE A 7 -20.18 -19.09 11.82
C PHE A 7 -19.60 -20.18 12.73
N CYS A 8 -20.27 -21.33 12.78
CA CYS A 8 -19.73 -22.50 13.47
C CYS A 8 -18.60 -23.14 12.65
N GLN A 9 -17.44 -23.40 13.26
CA GLN A 9 -16.31 -24.04 12.56
C GLN A 9 -16.62 -25.48 12.08
N ASN A 10 -17.44 -26.22 12.82
CA ASN A 10 -17.72 -27.62 12.51
C ASN A 10 -18.79 -27.75 11.41
N CYS A 11 -19.95 -27.11 11.59
CA CYS A 11 -21.09 -27.27 10.67
C CYS A 11 -21.27 -26.12 9.68
N LYS A 12 -20.43 -25.07 9.73
CA LYS A 12 -20.44 -23.88 8.86
C LYS A 12 -21.76 -23.09 8.81
N ARG A 13 -22.70 -23.37 9.73
CA ARG A 13 -23.95 -22.62 9.83
C ARG A 13 -23.70 -21.23 10.40
N GLU A 14 -24.42 -20.26 9.88
CA GLU A 14 -24.48 -18.90 10.41
C GLU A 14 -25.15 -18.91 11.80
N LEU A 15 -24.57 -18.18 12.74
CA LEU A 15 -24.96 -18.08 14.14
C LEU A 15 -25.35 -16.65 14.47
N LYS A 16 -26.19 -16.49 15.50
CA LYS A 16 -26.45 -15.17 16.09
C LYS A 16 -25.23 -14.71 16.88
N SER A 17 -25.09 -13.39 17.10
CA SER A 17 -24.01 -12.87 17.94
C SER A 17 -24.06 -13.48 19.34
N ASN A 18 -22.89 -13.85 19.88
CA ASN A 18 -22.70 -14.49 21.19
C ASN A 18 -23.39 -15.86 21.37
N GLN A 19 -23.74 -16.55 20.28
CA GLN A 19 -24.36 -17.86 20.36
C GLN A 19 -23.32 -18.98 20.51
N GLU A 20 -22.89 -19.22 21.74
CA GLU A 20 -22.02 -20.35 22.13
C GLU A 20 -22.69 -21.20 23.23
N PRO A 21 -22.69 -22.54 23.12
CA PRO A 21 -22.22 -23.37 21.99
C PRO A 21 -23.18 -23.37 20.79
N CYS A 22 -22.70 -23.84 19.62
CA CYS A 22 -23.52 -23.97 18.41
C CYS A 22 -24.77 -24.85 18.66
N PRO A 23 -26.00 -24.37 18.38
CA PRO A 23 -27.22 -25.11 18.66
C PRO A 23 -27.40 -26.36 17.78
N SER A 24 -26.69 -26.44 16.65
CA SER A 24 -26.83 -27.54 15.70
C SER A 24 -25.87 -28.70 15.95
N CYS A 25 -24.69 -28.44 16.53
CA CYS A 25 -23.67 -29.48 16.70
C CYS A 25 -22.95 -29.46 18.06
N GLY A 26 -23.31 -28.53 18.96
CA GLY A 26 -22.72 -28.42 20.30
C GLY A 26 -21.29 -27.89 20.34
N PHE A 27 -20.68 -27.59 19.19
CA PHE A 27 -19.30 -27.12 19.10
C PHE A 27 -19.17 -25.66 19.59
N LYS A 28 -18.14 -25.38 20.41
CA LYS A 28 -17.97 -24.07 21.07
C LYS A 28 -17.28 -23.02 20.21
N MET A 29 -16.41 -23.40 19.26
CA MET A 29 -15.63 -22.42 18.50
C MET A 29 -16.45 -21.77 17.38
N VAL A 30 -16.53 -20.44 17.43
CA VAL A 30 -17.20 -19.57 16.47
C VAL A 30 -16.17 -18.62 15.85
N PHE A 31 -16.25 -18.37 14.53
CA PHE A 31 -15.45 -17.33 13.88
C PHE A 31 -16.36 -16.19 13.40
N SER A 32 -15.89 -14.95 13.57
CA SER A 32 -16.50 -13.77 12.98
C SER A 32 -15.85 -13.48 11.63
N SER A 33 -16.65 -13.39 10.56
CA SER A 33 -16.18 -12.83 9.29
C SER A 33 -16.56 -11.36 9.23
N ASP A 34 -15.56 -10.50 9.25
CA ASP A 34 -15.73 -9.09 8.93
C ASP A 34 -15.23 -8.85 7.50
N GLU A 35 -16.10 -8.32 6.65
CA GLU A 35 -15.72 -7.85 5.32
C GLU A 35 -14.93 -6.54 5.49
N GLY A 36 -13.61 -6.66 5.54
CA GLY A 36 -12.68 -5.53 5.50
C GLY A 36 -12.23 -5.24 4.07
N GLN A 37 -12.35 -4.00 3.61
CA GLN A 37 -11.69 -3.57 2.39
C GLN A 37 -10.19 -3.41 2.67
N GLY A 38 -9.39 -4.42 2.29
CA GLY A 38 -7.93 -4.34 2.34
C GLY A 38 -7.41 -3.31 1.36
N ARG A 39 -6.53 -2.42 1.82
CA ARG A 39 -5.77 -1.50 0.96
C ARG A 39 -4.32 -1.93 0.94
N GLU A 40 -3.78 -2.14 -0.26
CA GLU A 40 -2.44 -2.68 -0.43
C GLU A 40 -1.46 -1.63 -0.98
N SER A 41 -0.20 -1.79 -0.59
CA SER A 41 0.93 -1.09 -1.19
C SER A 41 2.11 -2.04 -1.31
N LEU A 42 2.92 -1.81 -2.33
CA LEU A 42 4.12 -2.56 -2.66
C LEU A 42 5.32 -1.61 -2.67
N GLU A 43 6.40 -2.02 -2.02
CA GLU A 43 7.69 -1.34 -2.05
C GLU A 43 8.80 -2.33 -2.38
N LEU A 44 9.51 -2.07 -3.49
CA LEU A 44 10.65 -2.86 -3.95
C LEU A 44 11.90 -1.99 -4.00
N ARG A 45 12.99 -2.45 -3.38
CA ARG A 45 14.28 -1.76 -3.36
C ARG A 45 15.40 -2.69 -3.80
N GLN A 46 16.09 -2.32 -4.87
CA GLN A 46 17.33 -2.97 -5.30
C GLN A 46 18.52 -2.31 -4.62
N LYS A 47 19.33 -3.08 -3.89
CA LYS A 47 20.59 -2.63 -3.29
C LYS A 47 21.77 -3.29 -4.00
N GLN A 48 22.92 -2.63 -3.98
CA GLN A 48 24.18 -3.15 -4.54
C GLN A 48 25.25 -3.21 -3.46
N LYS A 49 26.06 -4.28 -3.45
CA LYS A 49 27.19 -4.43 -2.52
C LYS A 49 28.15 -3.24 -2.66
N GLY A 50 28.53 -2.63 -1.54
CA GLY A 50 29.38 -1.43 -1.52
C GLY A 50 28.65 -0.10 -1.71
N PHE A 51 27.34 -0.12 -2.01
CA PHE A 51 26.52 1.09 -2.12
C PHE A 51 25.54 1.18 -0.95
N LYS A 52 25.68 2.21 -0.10
CA LYS A 52 24.90 2.34 1.16
C LYS A 52 23.40 2.54 0.93
N LYS A 53 22.98 3.11 -0.21
CA LYS A 53 21.57 3.41 -0.53
C LYS A 53 21.02 2.38 -1.54
N PHE A 54 19.74 2.47 -1.92
CA PHE A 54 19.20 1.67 -3.03
C PHE A 54 19.68 2.21 -4.38
N MET A 55 19.85 1.34 -5.39
CA MET A 55 20.04 1.71 -6.79
C MET A 55 18.71 1.99 -7.49
N LYS A 56 17.71 1.14 -7.23
CA LYS A 56 16.36 1.27 -7.77
C LYS A 56 15.32 1.15 -6.67
N GLU A 57 14.29 1.98 -6.72
CA GLU A 57 13.11 1.89 -5.85
C GLU A 57 11.85 1.95 -6.71
N ILE A 58 10.91 1.04 -6.43
CA ILE A 58 9.57 1.04 -7.00
C ILE A 58 8.58 1.03 -5.85
N ILE A 59 7.69 2.01 -5.81
CA ILE A 59 6.58 2.08 -4.86
C ILE A 59 5.29 2.15 -5.66
N SER A 60 4.32 1.31 -5.32
CA SER A 60 3.02 1.27 -5.98
C SER A 60 1.91 0.97 -4.99
N GLY A 61 0.74 1.58 -5.15
CA GLY A 61 -0.47 1.23 -4.40
C GLY A 61 -1.09 2.39 -3.65
N TRP A 62 -1.92 2.06 -2.67
CA TRP A 62 -2.69 3.05 -1.91
C TRP A 62 -1.91 3.61 -0.73
N PHE A 63 -2.01 4.92 -0.53
CA PHE A 63 -1.41 5.62 0.61
C PHE A 63 -2.41 6.59 1.27
N PRO A 64 -2.42 6.69 2.60
CA PRO A 64 -3.17 7.73 3.28
C PRO A 64 -2.58 9.10 2.97
N SER A 65 -3.44 10.05 2.60
CA SER A 65 -3.04 11.45 2.43
C SER A 65 -2.89 12.15 3.77
N ARG A 66 -1.89 13.04 3.88
CA ARG A 66 -1.76 13.99 5.00
C ARG A 66 -2.78 15.12 4.93
N ASN A 67 -3.18 15.53 3.72
CA ASN A 67 -4.25 16.50 3.53
C ASN A 67 -5.57 15.73 3.33
N LYS A 68 -6.31 15.56 4.44
CA LYS A 68 -7.58 14.83 4.47
C LYS A 68 -8.75 15.64 3.92
N GLU A 69 -8.67 16.97 3.92
CA GLU A 69 -9.68 17.84 3.31
C GLU A 69 -9.69 17.65 1.80
N ARG A 70 -8.50 17.62 1.18
CA ARG A 70 -8.35 17.46 -0.27
C ARG A 70 -8.44 16.00 -0.72
N PHE A 71 -7.90 15.06 0.05
CA PHE A 71 -7.84 13.64 -0.30
C PHE A 71 -8.32 12.77 0.88
N PRO A 72 -9.62 12.81 1.20
CA PRO A 72 -10.17 12.09 2.35
C PRO A 72 -9.96 10.57 2.25
N GLU A 73 -10.07 10.04 1.04
CA GLU A 73 -9.93 8.59 0.75
C GLU A 73 -8.48 8.15 0.54
N GLY A 74 -7.53 9.07 0.54
CA GLY A 74 -6.12 8.82 0.22
C GLY A 74 -5.81 8.94 -1.26
N VAL A 75 -4.65 8.43 -1.66
CA VAL A 75 -4.15 8.54 -3.03
C VAL A 75 -3.58 7.20 -3.50
N GLU A 76 -3.73 6.91 -4.78
CA GLU A 76 -2.93 5.90 -5.47
C GLU A 76 -1.62 6.54 -5.93
N LYS A 77 -0.51 5.89 -5.60
CA LYS A 77 0.82 6.39 -5.91
C LYS A 77 1.61 5.34 -6.66
N ILE A 78 2.25 5.75 -7.74
CA ILE A 78 3.31 5.00 -8.40
C ILE A 78 4.55 5.88 -8.42
N ARG A 79 5.65 5.40 -7.87
CA ARG A 79 6.96 6.08 -7.91
C ARG A 79 8.04 5.11 -8.33
N VAL A 80 8.84 5.53 -9.30
CA VAL A 80 10.03 4.81 -9.74
C VAL A 80 11.23 5.74 -9.64
N ILE A 81 12.25 5.29 -8.93
CA ILE A 81 13.54 5.96 -8.83
C ILE A 81 14.59 4.99 -9.37
N ASP A 82 15.27 5.38 -10.44
CA ASP A 82 16.35 4.61 -11.03
C ASP A 82 17.62 5.46 -11.07
N LYS A 83 18.55 5.20 -10.13
CA LYS A 83 19.79 5.97 -10.01
C LYS A 83 20.81 5.59 -11.08
N GLU A 84 20.72 4.37 -11.62
CA GLU A 84 21.62 3.91 -12.67
C GLU A 84 21.31 4.61 -13.98
N LYS A 85 20.02 4.79 -14.29
CA LYS A 85 19.55 5.47 -15.49
C LYS A 85 19.31 6.97 -15.32
N ASP A 86 19.62 7.54 -14.16
CA ASP A 86 19.33 8.94 -13.82
C ASP A 86 17.86 9.32 -14.11
N TRP A 87 16.91 8.51 -13.66
CA TRP A 87 15.48 8.66 -14.00
C TRP A 87 14.58 8.67 -12.76
N TYR A 88 13.61 9.58 -12.78
CA TYR A 88 12.57 9.73 -11.76
C TYR A 88 11.20 9.82 -12.42
N ARG A 89 10.28 8.98 -11.94
CA ARG A 89 8.87 9.07 -12.29
C ARG A 89 8.01 9.00 -11.05
N GLU A 90 7.03 9.89 -10.96
CA GLU A 90 6.01 9.84 -9.91
C GLU A 90 4.66 10.23 -10.47
N LYS A 91 3.68 9.34 -10.28
CA LYS A 91 2.28 9.57 -10.59
C LYS A 91 1.48 9.44 -9.30
N VAL A 92 0.70 10.44 -8.97
CA VAL A 92 -0.22 10.45 -7.83
C VAL A 92 -1.62 10.72 -8.36
N LYS A 93 -2.55 9.86 -7.99
CA LYS A 93 -3.95 9.89 -8.41
C LYS A 93 -4.83 9.93 -7.17
N ASP A 94 -5.80 10.82 -7.14
CA ASP A 94 -6.82 10.85 -6.09
C ASP A 94 -7.72 9.61 -6.23
N VAL A 95 -7.95 8.90 -5.13
CA VAL A 95 -8.81 7.70 -5.11
C VAL A 95 -10.26 8.08 -5.41
N LYS A 96 -10.74 9.20 -4.86
CA LYS A 96 -12.15 9.58 -4.94
C LYS A 96 -12.54 10.06 -6.33
N THR A 97 -11.74 10.96 -6.89
CA THR A 97 -12.04 11.63 -8.17
C THR A 97 -11.37 10.96 -9.37
N SER A 98 -10.41 10.07 -9.13
CA SER A 98 -9.50 9.54 -10.14
C SER A 98 -8.65 10.60 -10.87
N GLU A 99 -8.60 11.84 -10.35
CA GLU A 99 -7.79 12.92 -10.92
C GLU A 99 -6.30 12.72 -10.67
N ILE A 100 -5.47 12.96 -11.68
CA ILE A 100 -4.01 12.91 -11.55
C ILE A 100 -3.54 14.24 -10.97
N THR A 101 -3.21 14.25 -9.69
CA THR A 101 -2.78 15.46 -8.96
C THR A 101 -1.29 15.73 -9.10
N ARG A 102 -0.51 14.71 -9.47
CA ARG A 102 0.91 14.85 -9.76
C ARG A 102 1.31 13.86 -10.85
N ASN A 103 1.99 14.35 -11.87
CA ASN A 103 2.58 13.53 -12.92
C ASN A 103 3.94 14.12 -13.27
N ILE A 104 5.01 13.50 -12.77
CA ILE A 104 6.38 13.93 -12.99
C ILE A 104 7.11 12.81 -13.68
N GLU A 105 7.80 13.16 -14.76
CA GLU A 105 8.74 12.30 -15.44
C GLU A 105 9.93 13.15 -15.89
N GLN A 106 11.09 12.91 -15.29
CA GLN A 106 12.26 13.73 -15.52
C GLN A 106 13.55 12.99 -15.11
N PRO A 107 14.71 13.46 -15.57
CA PRO A 107 15.98 13.00 -15.04
C PRO A 107 16.05 13.18 -13.51
N LEU A 108 16.62 12.18 -12.83
CA LEU A 108 16.71 12.18 -11.37
C LEU A 108 17.59 13.35 -10.88
N ARG A 109 18.65 13.71 -11.62
CA ARG A 109 19.49 14.88 -11.35
C ARG A 109 18.75 16.22 -11.37
N GLN A 110 17.67 16.31 -12.15
CA GLN A 110 16.81 17.50 -12.22
C GLN A 110 15.72 17.46 -11.16
N HIS A 111 15.50 16.29 -10.54
CA HIS A 111 14.57 16.16 -9.43
C HIS A 111 15.22 16.68 -8.16
N ASN A 112 14.52 17.56 -7.42
CA ASN A 112 14.91 18.05 -6.08
C ASN A 112 14.98 16.93 -5.01
N TYR A 113 15.08 15.68 -5.44
CA TYR A 113 15.59 14.61 -4.61
C TYR A 113 16.98 15.00 -4.14
N LYS A 114 17.33 14.72 -2.88
CA LYS A 114 18.71 14.86 -2.38
C LYS A 114 19.60 13.85 -3.12
N TYR A 115 19.95 14.15 -4.37
CA TYR A 115 20.93 13.49 -5.21
C TYR A 115 22.30 13.90 -4.69
N GLU A 116 22.61 13.49 -3.45
CA GLU A 116 23.91 13.74 -2.86
C GLU A 116 24.97 12.97 -3.66
N LYS A 117 25.63 13.70 -4.57
CA LYS A 117 26.99 13.48 -5.08
C LYS A 117 27.32 12.03 -5.43
N ILE A 118 26.74 11.48 -6.50
CA ILE A 118 27.05 10.09 -6.96
C ILE A 118 28.03 10.05 -8.14
N ILE A 119 28.29 11.15 -8.85
CA ILE A 119 29.15 11.14 -10.07
C ILE A 119 30.53 11.78 -9.82
N LYS A 120 31.27 11.36 -8.78
CA LYS A 120 32.70 11.79 -8.59
C LYS A 120 33.64 10.68 -8.07
N ARG A 121 33.32 9.40 -8.24
CA ARG A 121 34.21 8.29 -7.86
C ARG A 121 34.38 7.23 -8.96
N ARG A 122 34.40 7.68 -10.22
CA ARG A 122 34.90 6.91 -11.36
C ARG A 122 36.01 7.75 -12.03
N ASN A 123 37.10 7.93 -11.30
CA ASN A 123 38.44 8.12 -11.86
C ASN A 123 39.28 6.99 -11.27
#